data_AF-A0A1N7MQS7-F1
#
_entry.id   AF-A0A1N7MQS7-F1
#
_cell.length_a   1.000
_cell.length_b   1.000
_cell.length_c   1.000
_cell.angle_alpha   90.00
_cell.angle_beta   90.00
_cell.angle_gamma   90.00
#
_symmetry.space_group_name_H-M   'P 1'
#
loop_
_entity.id
_entity.type
_entity.pdbx_description
1 polymer ?
#
loop_
_entity_poly.entity_id
_entity_poly.type
_entity_poly.pdbx_seq_one_letter_code
_entity_poly.pdbx_strand_id
1 'polypeptide(L)'
;MKNIILLIGLFFIFSCQKEKKSKLVVPKIIQDSSLISKNKEDKLSDEEILKIQKEEEKERSQIVRKYTLSKKGNGFEYKVFCEEEKSGMINFTKVNILKSGKLFQQLKIDKDSTLVFHDYEVDFSCNEDWNFDAYNDFKLINRVGMVDQSYYLWLYDKNSGKYKFSPSFSKIINPVANKKSKEITSSYHAGPVTYYYFTYEFKKGKFVQTKAEVEGEGD
;
A
#
# COMPACT_ATOMS: atom_id res chain seq x y z
N MET A 1 -10.34 -68.28 26.57
CA MET A 1 -8.96 -68.36 27.12
C MET A 1 -8.28 -67.05 26.76
N LYS A 2 -8.22 -66.07 27.68
CA LYS A 2 -7.07 -65.74 28.54
C LYS A 2 -5.82 -65.46 27.67
N ASN A 3 -5.32 -64.23 27.52
CA ASN A 3 -4.84 -63.37 28.60
C ASN A 3 -4.95 -61.86 28.32
N ILE A 4 -5.29 -61.17 29.41
CA ILE A 4 -5.14 -59.75 29.73
C ILE A 4 -3.72 -59.55 30.25
N ILE A 5 -2.99 -58.53 29.78
CA ILE A 5 -2.05 -57.77 30.62
C ILE A 5 -2.20 -56.27 30.29
N LEU A 6 -2.62 -55.54 31.31
CA LEU A 6 -2.68 -54.10 31.45
C LEU A 6 -1.30 -53.62 31.95
N LEU A 7 -0.74 -52.53 31.43
CA LEU A 7 0.16 -51.70 32.23
C LEU A 7 0.00 -50.22 31.89
N ILE A 8 -0.50 -49.50 32.88
CA ILE A 8 -0.62 -48.05 32.98
C ILE A 8 0.77 -47.48 33.31
N GLY A 9 1.13 -46.38 32.67
CA GLY A 9 2.31 -45.58 33.01
C GLY A 9 2.11 -44.13 32.58
N LEU A 10 1.40 -43.35 33.41
CA LEU A 10 1.45 -41.90 33.40
C LEU A 10 2.87 -41.44 33.78
N PHE A 11 3.46 -40.50 33.05
CA PHE A 11 4.15 -39.36 33.65
C PHE A 11 4.14 -38.17 32.69
N PHE A 12 3.48 -37.10 33.15
CA PHE A 12 3.59 -35.75 32.63
C PHE A 12 5.06 -35.32 32.60
N ILE A 13 5.55 -34.86 31.45
CA ILE A 13 6.63 -33.88 31.41
C ILE A 13 6.19 -32.76 30.48
N PHE A 14 5.62 -31.72 31.09
CA PHE A 14 5.73 -30.36 30.57
C PHE A 14 7.22 -30.08 30.39
N SER A 15 7.70 -30.05 29.16
CA SER A 15 9.00 -29.48 28.83
C SER A 15 8.76 -28.28 27.94
N CYS A 16 8.88 -27.09 28.53
CA CYS A 16 9.06 -25.84 27.82
C CYS A 16 10.18 -26.03 26.79
N GLN A 17 9.84 -26.17 25.51
CA GLN A 17 10.81 -25.90 24.46
C GLN A 17 10.97 -24.39 24.38
N LYS A 18 12.04 -23.92 25.04
CA LYS A 18 12.61 -22.59 24.86
C LYS A 18 12.60 -22.22 23.38
N GLU A 19 12.04 -21.06 23.09
CA GLU A 19 12.28 -20.32 21.85
C GLU A 19 13.79 -20.34 21.55
N LYS A 20 14.19 -21.08 20.51
CA LYS A 20 15.48 -20.84 19.88
C LYS A 20 15.33 -19.52 19.14
N LYS A 21 15.78 -18.43 19.77
CA LYS A 21 16.14 -17.19 19.06
C LYS A 21 17.03 -17.61 17.90
N SER A 22 16.53 -17.49 16.67
CA SER A 22 17.36 -17.64 15.49
C SER A 22 18.50 -16.64 15.62
N LYS A 23 19.73 -17.14 15.65
CA LYS A 23 20.90 -16.27 15.57
C LYS A 23 20.77 -15.54 14.24
N LEU A 24 20.72 -14.21 14.29
CA LEU A 24 20.85 -13.37 13.11
C LEU A 24 22.16 -13.78 12.42
N VAL A 25 22.06 -14.51 11.30
CA VAL A 25 23.21 -14.77 10.45
C VAL A 25 23.46 -13.47 9.72
N VAL A 26 24.42 -12.68 10.23
CA VAL A 26 24.93 -11.53 9.48
C VAL A 26 25.57 -12.09 8.21
N PRO A 27 25.11 -11.71 7.01
CA PRO A 27 25.69 -12.22 5.78
C PRO A 27 27.16 -11.84 5.72
N LYS A 28 28.03 -12.85 5.62
CA LYS A 28 29.46 -12.66 5.44
C LYS A 28 29.69 -12.33 3.97
N ILE A 29 29.92 -11.06 3.68
CA ILE A 29 30.28 -10.61 2.33
C ILE A 29 31.63 -11.26 1.98
N ILE A 30 31.63 -12.19 1.03
CA ILE A 30 32.84 -12.73 0.42
C ILE A 30 33.02 -11.93 -0.87
N GLN A 31 34.05 -11.09 -0.90
CA GLN A 31 34.38 -10.28 -2.06
C GLN A 31 35.12 -11.17 -3.07
N ASP A 32 34.46 -11.56 -4.15
CA ASP A 32 35.09 -12.31 -5.22
C ASP A 32 35.99 -11.39 -6.07
N SER A 33 37.30 -11.63 -5.94
CA SER A 33 38.40 -11.12 -6.77
C SER A 33 38.71 -9.61 -6.73
N SER A 34 39.97 -9.33 -6.39
CA SER A 34 40.55 -8.00 -6.23
C SER A 34 41.18 -7.51 -7.54
N LEU A 35 40.40 -7.07 -8.52
CA LEU A 35 40.92 -6.26 -9.63
C LEU A 35 39.90 -5.19 -10.02
N ILE A 36 39.68 -4.24 -9.11
CA ILE A 36 39.20 -2.91 -9.48
C ILE A 36 40.46 -2.07 -9.72
N SER A 37 40.52 -1.42 -10.89
CA SER A 37 41.61 -0.50 -11.23
C SER A 37 41.80 0.50 -10.10
N LYS A 38 43.05 0.76 -9.69
CA LYS A 38 43.39 1.82 -8.74
C LYS A 38 43.22 3.18 -9.41
N ASN A 39 41.99 3.55 -9.73
CA ASN A 39 41.64 4.96 -9.64
C ASN A 39 41.56 5.28 -8.15
N LYS A 40 42.26 6.35 -7.75
CA LYS A 40 42.22 6.88 -6.40
C LYS A 40 40.82 7.45 -6.22
N GLU A 41 39.86 6.62 -5.81
CA GLU A 41 38.57 7.11 -5.34
C GLU A 41 38.86 7.86 -4.05
N ASP A 42 38.89 9.19 -4.14
CA ASP A 42 38.81 10.04 -2.95
C ASP A 42 37.51 9.67 -2.25
N LYS A 43 37.65 8.95 -1.15
CA LYS A 43 36.51 8.40 -0.41
C LYS A 43 35.82 9.57 0.27
N LEU A 44 34.73 10.03 -0.31
CA LEU A 44 33.89 11.09 0.24
C LEU A 44 33.49 10.75 1.67
N SER A 45 33.46 11.76 2.53
CA SER A 45 32.90 11.66 3.86
C SER A 45 31.38 11.45 3.80
N ASP A 46 30.80 10.89 4.87
CA ASP A 46 29.35 10.73 4.99
C ASP A 46 28.61 12.08 4.88
N GLU A 47 29.23 13.17 5.35
CA GLU A 47 28.69 14.53 5.25
C GLU A 47 28.63 15.04 3.80
N GLU A 48 29.69 14.77 3.02
CA GLU A 48 29.74 15.11 1.60
C GLU A 48 28.73 14.29 0.81
N ILE A 49 28.61 13.00 1.09
CA ILE A 49 27.60 12.12 0.48
C ILE A 49 26.19 12.64 0.77
N LEU A 50 25.90 12.98 2.03
CA LEU A 50 24.59 13.51 2.42
C LEU A 50 24.28 14.85 1.75
N LYS A 51 25.29 15.71 1.56
CA LYS A 51 25.13 16.99 0.86
C LYS A 51 24.78 16.77 -0.61
N ILE A 52 25.51 15.89 -1.29
CA ILE A 52 25.25 15.53 -2.70
C ILE A 52 23.83 14.97 -2.82
N GLN A 53 23.43 14.03 -1.96
CA GLN A 53 22.09 13.44 -1.99
C GLN A 53 20.98 14.50 -1.83
N LYS A 54 21.15 15.46 -0.91
CA LYS A 54 20.19 16.55 -0.71
C LYS A 54 20.11 17.49 -1.91
N GLU A 55 21.25 17.79 -2.53
CA GLU A 55 21.29 18.65 -3.73
C GLU A 55 20.62 17.95 -4.92
N GLU A 56 20.88 16.65 -5.12
CA GLU A 56 20.22 15.83 -6.12
C GLU A 56 18.71 15.71 -5.87
N GLU A 57 18.29 15.45 -4.62
CA GLU A 57 16.88 15.37 -4.26
C GLU A 57 16.16 16.71 -4.50
N LYS A 58 16.82 17.83 -4.17
CA LYS A 58 16.29 19.17 -4.45
C LYS A 58 16.17 19.44 -5.94
N GLU A 59 17.12 18.99 -6.75
CA GLU A 59 17.04 19.13 -8.21
C GLU A 59 15.91 18.26 -8.79
N ARG A 60 15.81 17.00 -8.34
CA ARG A 60 14.80 16.04 -8.80
C ARG A 60 13.39 16.42 -8.38
N SER A 61 13.20 17.10 -7.26
CA SER A 61 11.89 17.53 -6.73
C SER A 61 11.36 18.85 -7.33
N GLN A 62 12.09 19.44 -8.29
CA GLN A 62 11.60 20.63 -8.99
C GLN A 62 10.35 20.29 -9.81
N ILE A 63 9.28 21.07 -9.63
CA ILE A 63 8.03 20.91 -10.37
C ILE A 63 8.23 21.34 -11.82
N VAL A 64 8.01 20.42 -12.76
CA VAL A 64 8.13 20.65 -14.21
C VAL A 64 6.76 20.82 -14.90
N ARG A 65 5.69 20.23 -14.35
CA ARG A 65 4.35 20.32 -14.93
C ARG A 65 3.28 20.39 -13.84
N LYS A 66 2.26 21.22 -14.05
CA LYS A 66 1.03 21.24 -13.24
C LYS A 66 -0.16 21.00 -14.15
N TYR A 67 -1.07 20.12 -13.74
CA TYR A 67 -2.25 19.79 -14.53
C TYR A 67 -3.43 19.40 -13.63
N THR A 68 -4.61 19.30 -14.23
CA THR A 68 -5.83 18.92 -13.50
C THR A 68 -6.58 17.87 -14.30
N LEU A 69 -6.89 16.76 -13.63
CA LEU A 69 -7.76 15.73 -14.19
C LEU A 69 -9.16 15.90 -13.64
N SER A 70 -10.17 15.72 -14.49
CA SER A 70 -11.57 15.92 -14.12
C SER A 70 -12.43 14.73 -14.50
N LYS A 71 -13.33 14.30 -13.61
CA LYS A 71 -14.33 13.26 -13.88
C LYS A 71 -15.66 13.67 -13.28
N LYS A 72 -16.77 13.29 -13.92
CA LYS A 72 -18.11 13.52 -13.40
C LYS A 72 -18.71 12.20 -12.92
N GLY A 73 -19.46 12.26 -11.83
CA GLY A 73 -20.14 11.10 -11.25
C GLY A 73 -20.98 11.51 -10.03
N ASN A 74 -22.09 10.81 -9.79
CA ASN A 74 -22.99 11.04 -8.65
C ASN A 74 -23.49 12.48 -8.52
N GLY A 75 -23.65 13.19 -9.64
CA GLY A 75 -24.04 14.61 -9.64
C GLY A 75 -22.94 15.59 -9.20
N PHE A 76 -21.69 15.12 -9.08
CA PHE A 76 -20.51 15.93 -8.79
C PHE A 76 -19.51 15.93 -9.96
N GLU A 77 -18.63 16.92 -9.95
CA GLU A 77 -17.39 16.95 -10.73
C GLU A 77 -16.21 16.88 -9.76
N TYR A 78 -15.32 15.91 -9.96
CA TYR A 78 -14.12 15.70 -9.16
C TYR A 78 -12.93 16.22 -9.96
N LYS A 79 -12.12 17.11 -9.36
CA LYS A 79 -10.92 17.69 -9.95
C LYS A 79 -9.71 17.34 -9.11
N VAL A 80 -8.81 16.53 -9.65
CA VAL A 80 -7.53 16.15 -9.02
C VAL A 80 -6.45 17.08 -9.54
N PHE A 81 -5.75 17.77 -8.63
CA PHE A 81 -4.70 18.73 -8.98
C PHE A 81 -3.33 18.06 -8.81
N CYS A 82 -2.62 17.91 -9.93
CA CYS A 82 -1.37 17.17 -10.00
C CYS A 82 -0.19 18.12 -10.21
N GLU A 83 0.94 17.81 -9.57
CA GLU A 83 2.24 18.43 -9.80
C GLU A 83 3.24 17.32 -10.11
N GLU A 84 3.87 17.38 -11.27
CA GLU A 84 4.91 16.44 -11.70
C GLU A 84 6.28 17.08 -11.47
N GLU A 85 7.17 16.30 -10.87
CA GLU A 85 8.54 16.67 -10.59
C GLU A 85 9.49 16.24 -11.72
N LYS A 86 10.70 16.81 -11.75
CA LYS A 86 11.77 16.43 -12.70
C LYS A 86 12.14 14.95 -12.60
N SER A 87 11.93 14.32 -11.44
CA SER A 87 12.07 12.88 -11.21
C SER A 87 11.04 12.01 -11.97
N GLY A 88 9.97 12.62 -12.50
CA GLY A 88 8.77 11.93 -12.97
C GLY A 88 7.73 11.71 -11.88
N MET A 89 8.08 11.87 -10.59
CA MET A 89 7.11 11.69 -9.50
C MET A 89 5.95 12.66 -9.63
N ILE A 90 4.73 12.14 -9.49
CA ILE A 90 3.48 12.91 -9.53
C ILE A 90 2.92 12.99 -8.12
N ASN A 91 2.75 14.22 -7.64
CA ASN A 91 2.11 14.54 -6.38
C ASN A 91 0.69 15.06 -6.60
N PHE A 92 -0.24 14.62 -5.74
CA PHE A 92 -1.59 15.19 -5.69
C PHE A 92 -1.67 16.26 -4.60
N THR A 93 -1.92 17.50 -4.99
CA THR A 93 -1.97 18.63 -4.02
C THR A 93 -3.31 18.73 -3.31
N LYS A 94 -4.40 18.43 -4.02
CA LYS A 94 -5.77 18.45 -3.52
C LYS A 94 -6.73 17.79 -4.50
N VAL A 95 -7.91 17.46 -3.99
CA VAL A 95 -9.08 17.14 -4.82
C VAL A 95 -10.20 18.12 -4.50
N ASN A 96 -10.72 18.79 -5.52
CA ASN A 96 -11.95 19.57 -5.38
C ASN A 96 -13.13 18.75 -5.88
N ILE A 97 -14.18 18.69 -5.09
CA ILE A 97 -15.48 18.14 -5.46
C ILE A 97 -16.41 19.32 -5.67
N LEU A 98 -17.02 19.42 -6.85
CA LEU A 98 -17.90 20.50 -7.23
C LEU A 98 -19.32 19.96 -7.42
N LYS A 99 -20.31 20.73 -6.96
CA LYS A 99 -21.74 20.50 -7.20
C LYS A 99 -22.30 21.68 -7.98
N SER A 100 -22.84 21.42 -9.17
CA SER A 100 -23.33 22.48 -10.07
C SER A 100 -22.31 23.61 -10.31
N GLY A 101 -21.03 23.23 -10.48
CA GLY A 101 -19.92 24.17 -10.72
C GLY A 101 -19.40 24.92 -9.48
N LYS A 102 -20.02 24.77 -8.31
CA LYS A 102 -19.56 25.38 -7.06
C LYS A 102 -18.76 24.39 -6.23
N LEU A 103 -17.70 24.85 -5.58
CA LEU A 103 -16.92 24.03 -4.65
C LEU A 103 -17.83 23.51 -3.54
N PHE A 104 -17.97 22.19 -3.47
CA PHE A 104 -18.77 21.48 -2.47
C PHE A 104 -17.90 20.98 -1.33
N GLN A 105 -16.75 20.40 -1.65
CA GLN A 105 -15.79 19.90 -0.67
C GLN A 105 -14.38 19.91 -1.28
N GLN A 106 -13.37 20.17 -0.45
CA GLN A 106 -11.97 19.94 -0.80
C GLN A 106 -11.44 18.78 0.05
N LEU A 107 -10.87 17.77 -0.59
CA LEU A 107 -10.16 16.68 0.07
C LEU A 107 -8.68 17.06 0.19
N LYS A 108 -8.15 16.90 1.40
CA LYS A 108 -6.73 17.10 1.68
C LYS A 108 -5.98 15.80 1.38
N ILE A 109 -4.82 15.93 0.76
CA ILE A 109 -3.86 14.86 0.54
C ILE A 109 -2.56 15.35 1.18
N ASP A 110 -1.92 14.48 1.95
CA ASP A 110 -0.68 14.83 2.61
C ASP A 110 0.43 15.00 1.56
N LYS A 111 1.34 15.96 1.79
CA LYS A 111 2.48 16.16 0.89
C LYS A 111 3.35 14.90 0.88
N ASP A 112 3.92 14.57 -0.27
CA ASP A 112 4.88 13.46 -0.44
C ASP A 112 4.31 12.08 -0.04
N SER A 113 2.99 11.95 -0.02
CA SER A 113 2.28 10.73 0.36
C SER A 113 2.01 9.79 -0.83
N THR A 114 2.41 10.21 -2.02
CA THR A 114 2.13 9.55 -3.30
C THR A 114 3.40 8.98 -3.91
N LEU A 115 3.31 7.76 -4.44
CA LEU A 115 4.39 7.05 -5.13
C LEU A 115 3.90 6.64 -6.52
N VAL A 116 3.74 7.64 -7.39
CA VAL A 116 3.26 7.50 -8.78
C VAL A 116 4.27 8.22 -9.67
N PHE A 117 4.74 7.60 -10.75
CA PHE A 117 5.87 8.10 -11.55
C PHE A 117 5.50 8.45 -12.99
N HIS A 118 4.32 8.02 -13.45
CA HIS A 118 3.88 8.32 -14.81
C HIS A 118 2.43 8.77 -14.85
N ASP A 119 2.09 9.66 -15.79
CA ASP A 119 0.74 10.23 -15.87
C ASP A 119 -0.31 9.18 -16.25
N TYR A 120 0.07 8.16 -17.04
CA TYR A 120 -0.79 7.03 -17.35
C TYR A 120 -1.12 6.14 -16.13
N GLU A 121 -0.35 6.25 -15.04
CA GLU A 121 -0.62 5.56 -13.77
C GLU A 121 -1.64 6.32 -12.91
N VAL A 122 -1.93 7.58 -13.24
CA VAL A 122 -2.89 8.39 -12.48
C VAL A 122 -4.32 7.95 -12.79
N ASP A 123 -4.88 7.14 -11.89
CA ASP A 123 -6.26 6.66 -11.97
C ASP A 123 -7.11 7.10 -10.77
N PHE A 124 -8.40 7.37 -11.05
CA PHE A 124 -9.40 7.61 -10.03
C PHE A 124 -10.83 7.23 -10.48
N SER A 125 -11.61 6.73 -9.52
CA SER A 125 -13.00 6.32 -9.71
C SER A 125 -13.94 7.04 -8.75
N CYS A 126 -15.18 7.23 -9.20
CA CYS A 126 -16.25 7.89 -8.44
C CYS A 126 -17.62 7.21 -8.65
N ASN A 127 -17.61 5.95 -9.02
CA ASN A 127 -18.77 5.17 -9.47
C ASN A 127 -18.83 3.77 -8.82
N GLU A 128 -18.10 3.60 -7.72
CA GLU A 128 -17.97 2.35 -6.99
C GLU A 128 -18.38 2.58 -5.54
N ASP A 129 -19.17 1.66 -5.00
CA ASP A 129 -19.56 1.58 -3.59
C ASP A 129 -18.62 0.59 -2.91
N TRP A 130 -17.67 1.10 -2.13
CA TRP A 130 -16.59 0.31 -1.53
C TRP A 130 -16.93 -0.18 -0.12
N ASN A 131 -17.86 0.46 0.57
CA ASN A 131 -18.34 0.05 1.90
C ASN A 131 -19.70 -0.68 1.86
N PHE A 132 -20.26 -0.87 0.68
CA PHE A 132 -21.51 -1.58 0.39
C PHE A 132 -22.77 -0.95 1.00
N ASP A 133 -22.78 0.40 1.10
CA ASP A 133 -23.86 1.19 1.69
C ASP A 133 -24.82 1.83 0.66
N ALA A 134 -24.65 1.47 -0.62
CA ALA A 134 -25.37 1.95 -1.80
C ALA A 134 -25.04 3.38 -2.25
N TYR A 135 -23.98 3.99 -1.71
CA TYR A 135 -23.46 5.27 -2.20
C TYR A 135 -22.10 5.08 -2.85
N ASN A 136 -21.89 5.80 -3.95
CA ASN A 136 -20.62 5.75 -4.66
C ASN A 136 -19.57 6.63 -3.98
N ASP A 137 -18.41 6.03 -3.73
CA ASP A 137 -17.26 6.62 -3.06
C ASP A 137 -16.29 7.24 -4.07
N PHE A 138 -15.26 7.92 -3.56
CA PHE A 138 -14.17 8.47 -4.37
C PHE A 138 -12.86 7.76 -4.06
N LYS A 139 -12.28 7.09 -5.06
CA LYS A 139 -11.01 6.35 -4.96
C LYS A 139 -9.98 7.00 -5.88
N LEU A 140 -8.77 7.22 -5.38
CA LEU A 140 -7.65 7.82 -6.11
C LEU A 140 -6.40 6.98 -5.86
N ILE A 141 -5.65 6.64 -6.90
CA ILE A 141 -4.37 5.93 -6.77
C ILE A 141 -3.46 6.68 -5.79
N ASN A 142 -2.69 5.98 -4.95
CA ASN A 142 -1.67 6.62 -4.12
C ASN A 142 -0.27 6.02 -4.30
N ARG A 143 -0.18 4.77 -4.75
CA ARG A 143 1.08 4.10 -5.02
C ARG A 143 0.89 3.12 -6.16
N VAL A 144 1.85 3.11 -7.07
CA VAL A 144 2.03 2.08 -8.09
C VAL A 144 3.42 1.49 -7.91
N GLY A 145 3.47 0.17 -7.73
CA GLY A 145 4.67 -0.62 -7.89
C GLY A 145 4.47 -1.62 -9.02
N MET A 146 5.49 -2.44 -9.27
CA MET A 146 5.50 -3.36 -10.40
C MET A 146 4.37 -4.39 -10.37
N VAL A 147 3.95 -4.80 -9.17
CA VAL A 147 2.97 -5.89 -8.96
C VAL A 147 1.91 -5.52 -7.91
N ASP A 148 1.97 -4.31 -7.38
CA ASP A 148 1.13 -3.83 -6.31
C ASP A 148 0.69 -2.38 -6.53
N GLN A 149 -0.53 -2.08 -6.11
CA GLN A 149 -1.09 -0.74 -6.11
C GLN A 149 -1.95 -0.53 -4.88
N SER A 150 -1.97 0.69 -4.37
CA SER A 150 -2.84 1.10 -3.28
C SER A 150 -3.49 2.44 -3.58
N TYR A 151 -4.54 2.76 -2.83
CA TYR A 151 -5.39 3.90 -3.13
C TYR A 151 -5.75 4.67 -1.86
N TYR A 152 -5.94 5.97 -2.03
CA TYR A 152 -6.81 6.72 -1.14
C TYR A 152 -8.27 6.38 -1.43
N LEU A 153 -9.06 6.25 -0.37
CA LEU A 153 -10.50 6.11 -0.47
C LEU A 153 -11.17 7.11 0.46
N TRP A 154 -12.11 7.87 -0.09
CA TRP A 154 -13.04 8.67 0.68
C TRP A 154 -14.45 8.11 0.51
N LEU A 155 -15.03 7.68 1.62
CA LEU A 155 -16.38 7.13 1.68
C LEU A 155 -17.41 8.23 1.72
N TYR A 156 -18.49 8.11 0.94
CA TYR A 156 -19.59 9.06 0.99
C TYR A 156 -20.45 8.83 2.24
N ASP A 157 -20.39 9.74 3.21
CA ASP A 157 -21.28 9.69 4.37
C ASP A 157 -22.59 10.43 4.07
N LYS A 158 -23.65 9.67 3.79
CA LYS A 158 -24.99 10.20 3.52
C LYS A 158 -25.54 11.12 4.61
N ASN A 159 -25.14 10.94 5.87
CA ASN A 159 -25.67 11.73 6.98
C ASN A 159 -25.10 13.15 6.98
N SER A 160 -23.82 13.29 6.64
CA SER A 160 -23.16 14.60 6.51
C SER A 160 -23.19 15.13 5.07
N GLY A 161 -23.52 14.28 4.10
CA GLY A 161 -23.44 14.56 2.67
C GLY A 161 -22.02 14.73 2.16
N LYS A 162 -21.00 14.32 2.93
CA LYS A 162 -19.58 14.60 2.65
C LYS A 162 -18.76 13.33 2.50
N TYR A 163 -17.67 13.44 1.76
CA TYR A 163 -16.67 12.40 1.60
C TYR A 163 -15.73 12.37 2.82
N LYS A 164 -15.53 11.19 3.41
CA LYS A 164 -14.70 10.97 4.61
C LYS A 164 -13.57 10.00 4.30
N PHE A 165 -12.34 10.40 4.59
CA PHE A 165 -11.17 9.56 4.34
C PHE A 165 -11.25 8.23 5.12
N SER A 166 -10.88 7.12 4.48
CA SER A 166 -10.81 5.79 5.09
C SER A 166 -9.36 5.29 5.15
N PRO A 167 -8.61 5.58 6.23
CA PRO A 167 -7.22 5.16 6.37
C PRO A 167 -7.02 3.65 6.35
N SER A 168 -8.03 2.87 6.76
CA SER A 168 -7.97 1.42 6.72
C SER A 168 -7.91 0.87 5.29
N PHE A 169 -8.47 1.58 4.32
CA PHE A 169 -8.46 1.14 2.92
C PHE A 169 -7.10 1.33 2.27
N SER A 170 -6.39 2.41 2.59
CA SER A 170 -5.06 2.70 2.02
C SER A 170 -3.97 1.70 2.40
N LYS A 171 -4.27 0.75 3.30
CA LYS A 171 -3.40 -0.37 3.66
C LYS A 171 -3.65 -1.63 2.84
N ILE A 172 -4.73 -1.65 2.04
CA ILE A 172 -5.09 -2.80 1.23
C ILE A 172 -4.40 -2.67 -0.13
N ILE A 173 -3.60 -3.66 -0.47
CA ILE A 173 -2.91 -3.76 -1.76
C ILE A 173 -3.84 -4.42 -2.78
N ASN A 174 -3.84 -3.94 -4.02
CA ASN A 174 -4.63 -4.52 -5.12
C ASN A 174 -6.12 -4.79 -4.74
N PRO A 175 -6.84 -3.83 -4.12
CA PRO A 175 -8.21 -4.06 -3.65
C PRO A 175 -9.17 -4.29 -4.81
N VAL A 176 -9.99 -5.33 -4.70
CA VAL A 176 -11.08 -5.66 -5.63
C VAL A 176 -12.38 -5.82 -4.84
N ALA A 177 -13.41 -5.07 -5.19
CA ALA A 177 -14.72 -5.15 -4.54
C ALA A 177 -15.55 -6.31 -5.09
N ASN A 178 -16.02 -7.20 -4.22
CA ASN A 178 -17.01 -8.23 -4.54
C ASN A 178 -18.40 -7.79 -4.06
N LYS A 179 -19.22 -7.28 -4.99
CA LYS A 179 -20.58 -6.79 -4.68
C LYS A 179 -21.53 -7.87 -4.17
N LYS A 180 -21.32 -9.14 -4.55
CA LYS A 180 -22.20 -10.25 -4.17
C LYS A 180 -21.98 -10.65 -2.72
N SER A 181 -20.73 -10.81 -2.30
CA SER A 181 -20.39 -11.16 -0.92
C SER A 181 -20.23 -9.95 0.01
N LYS A 182 -20.19 -8.73 -0.55
CA LYS A 182 -19.92 -7.48 0.19
C LYS A 182 -18.58 -7.50 0.92
N GLU A 183 -17.56 -7.96 0.21
CA GLU A 183 -16.19 -8.10 0.70
C GLU A 183 -15.23 -7.43 -0.29
N ILE A 184 -14.04 -7.09 0.20
CA ILE A 184 -12.91 -6.72 -0.64
C ILE A 184 -11.90 -7.84 -0.61
N THR A 185 -11.42 -8.25 -1.78
CA THR A 185 -10.29 -9.16 -1.91
C THR A 185 -9.02 -8.40 -2.27
N SER A 186 -7.88 -8.94 -1.85
CA SER A 186 -6.56 -8.43 -2.15
C SER A 186 -5.66 -9.62 -2.49
N SER A 187 -4.84 -9.48 -3.52
CA SER A 187 -3.86 -10.50 -3.90
C SER A 187 -2.58 -9.87 -4.40
N TYR A 188 -1.44 -10.39 -3.96
CA TYR A 188 -0.11 -10.04 -4.49
C TYR A 188 0.87 -11.19 -4.25
N HIS A 189 2.03 -11.14 -4.88
CA HIS A 189 3.09 -12.13 -4.68
C HIS A 189 4.34 -11.50 -4.08
N ALA A 190 5.06 -12.26 -3.26
CA ALA A 190 6.40 -11.92 -2.78
C ALA A 190 7.41 -12.87 -3.43
N GLY A 191 8.22 -12.34 -4.36
CA GLY A 191 9.09 -13.17 -5.18
C GLY A 191 8.29 -14.08 -6.13
N PRO A 192 8.93 -15.11 -6.71
CA PRO A 192 8.32 -15.88 -7.80
C PRO A 192 7.30 -16.94 -7.36
N VAL A 193 7.32 -17.35 -6.09
CA VAL A 193 6.58 -18.54 -5.63
C VAL A 193 5.59 -18.29 -4.50
N THR A 194 5.72 -17.19 -3.75
CA THR A 194 4.86 -16.93 -2.59
C THR A 194 3.74 -15.97 -2.97
N TYR A 195 2.49 -16.39 -2.77
CA TYR A 195 1.29 -15.60 -3.07
C TYR A 195 0.49 -15.38 -1.79
N TYR A 196 -0.03 -14.17 -1.62
CA TYR A 196 -0.85 -13.78 -0.49
C TYR A 196 -2.25 -13.41 -0.98
N TYR A 197 -3.26 -13.92 -0.29
CA TYR A 197 -4.66 -13.60 -0.54
C TYR A 197 -5.32 -13.17 0.76
N PHE A 198 -5.97 -12.00 0.72
CA PHE A 198 -6.66 -11.44 1.88
C PHE A 198 -8.10 -11.08 1.53
N THR A 199 -9.00 -11.25 2.49
CA THR A 199 -10.38 -10.77 2.42
C THR A 199 -10.62 -9.76 3.53
N TYR A 200 -11.33 -8.69 3.21
CA TYR A 200 -11.70 -7.62 4.14
C TYR A 200 -13.21 -7.36 4.11
N GLU A 201 -13.76 -7.04 5.27
CA GLU A 201 -15.14 -6.58 5.42
C GLU A 201 -15.17 -5.19 6.04
N PHE A 202 -16.15 -4.38 5.65
CA PHE A 202 -16.35 -3.06 6.27
C PHE A 202 -17.15 -3.20 7.57
N LYS A 203 -16.49 -2.94 8.70
CA LYS A 203 -17.07 -3.09 10.05
C LYS A 203 -16.76 -1.86 10.88
N LYS A 204 -17.81 -1.23 11.43
CA LYS A 204 -17.70 -0.07 12.35
C LYS A 204 -16.82 1.07 11.79
N GLY A 205 -17.01 1.41 10.51
CA GLY A 205 -16.31 2.53 9.88
C GLY A 205 -14.91 2.23 9.35
N LYS A 206 -14.48 0.96 9.36
CA LYS A 206 -13.15 0.54 8.89
C LYS A 206 -13.20 -0.78 8.13
N PHE A 207 -12.26 -0.97 7.22
CA PHE A 207 -12.01 -2.26 6.60
C PHE A 207 -11.19 -3.14 7.54
N VAL A 208 -11.68 -4.35 7.82
CA VAL A 208 -11.07 -5.31 8.74
C VAL A 208 -10.82 -6.60 7.98
N GLN A 209 -9.59 -7.08 8.02
CA GLN A 209 -9.23 -8.37 7.43
C GLN A 209 -9.96 -9.49 8.16
N THR A 210 -10.60 -10.38 7.41
CA THR A 210 -11.37 -11.52 7.94
C THR A 210 -10.80 -12.86 7.51
N LYS A 211 -10.02 -12.90 6.41
CA LYS A 211 -9.32 -14.11 5.94
C LYS A 211 -7.93 -13.76 5.43
N ALA A 212 -7.02 -14.72 5.57
CA ALA A 212 -5.66 -14.67 5.05
C ALA A 212 -5.27 -16.08 4.61
N GLU A 213 -4.78 -16.20 3.38
CA GLU A 213 -4.28 -17.43 2.79
C GLU A 213 -2.92 -17.13 2.15
N VAL A 214 -1.97 -18.05 2.31
CA VAL A 214 -0.63 -17.96 1.72
C VAL A 214 -0.38 -19.24 0.95
N GLU A 215 0.03 -19.10 -0.31
CA GLU A 215 0.42 -20.22 -1.17
C GLU A 215 1.93 -20.14 -1.44
N GLY A 216 2.59 -21.30 -1.53
CA GLY A 216 4.00 -21.39 -1.88
C GLY A 216 5.01 -21.19 -0.74
N GLU A 217 4.55 -21.17 0.51
CA GLU A 217 5.41 -21.56 1.64
C GLU A 217 5.50 -23.09 1.66
N GLY A 218 6.68 -23.63 1.35
CA GLY A 218 6.95 -25.06 1.51
C GLY A 218 7.20 -25.39 2.98
N ASP A 219 6.65 -26.51 3.45
CA ASP A 219 6.99 -27.15 4.73
C ASP A 219 8.49 -27.50 4.84
#